data_AF-A0A955C3C4-F1
#
_entry.id   AF-A0A955C3C4-F1
#
_cell.length_a   1.000
_cell.length_b   1.000
_cell.length_c   1.000
_cell.angle_alpha   90.00
_cell.angle_beta   90.00
_cell.angle_gamma   90.00
#
_symmetry.space_group_name_H-M   'P 1'
#
loop_
_entity.id
_entity.type
_entity.pdbx_description
1 polymer ?
#
loop_
_entity_poly.entity_id
_entity_poly.type
_entity_poly.pdbx_seq_one_letter_code
_entity_poly.pdbx_strand_id
1 'polypeptide(L)'
;SRASFPWLYRWLAGRRLRAVQNGMDVARAERIAGSVTPKEGARKTVLSVGRLIEIKNPLMLLRGFARGADEAAELLYVGEGKLRSTLEQEIREQGLHGRVALSGLVAREQVYREFAQADFYVSTSRGEGLPVAVLEAMACGRPVILSDIPPHREIAAGAEFIPLVACDDEQGWAREIAQMRARSPEEKASIGQACREIVRQRFSLEAMHREYPKIYQEVRPRCLQVELIGCTGAGKSTLAKAALQVGATLGERVVLSDDLILRRLRLGWLPSETMRTVVIDLCAFFACLATAPRHWRYYRFAMNICLRSAGGWLTRMNLVRNALRKIGVYEVVRCLGRGNEIVLVDEGTVHAAHNLFVDGSRDFHPDDFQRFLDVATLPDAVVYLSESEHTLVERTMRRGHKRIARADPSQVETFVRQAVGVFEYLRGAPQLAKRMFIVDGTTHHISSPQGNVSGQFGGIERLVRSGISHNTP
;
A
#
# COMPACT_ATOMS: atom_id res chain seq x y z
N SER A 1 -10.50 -15.49 -1.42
CA SER A 1 -9.40 -15.83 -0.48
C SER A 1 -8.04 -15.92 -1.19
N ARG A 2 -6.90 -16.07 -0.46
CA ARG A 2 -5.58 -16.35 -1.09
C ARG A 2 -5.59 -17.65 -1.91
N ALA A 3 -6.38 -18.63 -1.50
CA ALA A 3 -6.50 -19.92 -2.18
C ALA A 3 -7.15 -19.79 -3.58
N SER A 4 -7.89 -18.72 -3.83
CA SER A 4 -8.53 -18.43 -5.13
C SER A 4 -7.54 -18.03 -6.23
N PHE A 5 -6.27 -17.72 -5.90
CA PHE A 5 -5.24 -17.37 -6.88
C PHE A 5 -4.54 -18.62 -7.44
N PRO A 6 -4.19 -18.65 -8.74
CA PRO A 6 -3.42 -19.75 -9.32
C PRO A 6 -2.11 -19.97 -8.54
N TRP A 7 -1.69 -21.23 -8.44
CA TRP A 7 -0.51 -21.61 -7.64
C TRP A 7 0.74 -20.82 -8.04
N LEU A 8 0.92 -20.56 -9.34
CA LEU A 8 2.07 -19.80 -9.86
C LEU A 8 2.11 -18.36 -9.32
N TYR A 9 0.96 -17.69 -9.25
CA TYR A 9 0.85 -16.35 -8.67
C TYR A 9 1.14 -16.39 -7.15
N ARG A 10 0.63 -17.41 -6.45
CA ARG A 10 0.92 -17.59 -5.02
C ARG A 10 2.40 -17.84 -4.75
N TRP A 11 3.08 -18.56 -5.63
CA TRP A 11 4.50 -18.86 -5.56
C TRP A 11 5.35 -17.62 -5.86
N LEU A 12 5.11 -16.95 -7.00
CA LEU A 12 5.84 -15.73 -7.42
C LEU A 12 5.71 -14.59 -6.40
N ALA A 13 4.51 -14.38 -5.86
CA ALA A 13 4.26 -13.29 -4.91
C ALA A 13 4.70 -13.64 -3.48
N GLY A 14 4.83 -14.93 -3.13
CA GLY A 14 5.27 -15.37 -1.81
C GLY A 14 4.49 -14.68 -0.67
N ARG A 15 5.23 -14.02 0.25
CA ARG A 15 4.66 -13.25 1.37
C ARG A 15 4.09 -11.88 0.98
N ARG A 16 4.25 -11.43 -0.27
CA ARG A 16 3.77 -10.13 -0.77
C ARG A 16 2.33 -10.17 -1.26
N LEU A 17 1.68 -11.33 -1.26
CA LEU A 17 0.28 -11.47 -1.66
C LEU A 17 -0.64 -11.34 -0.43
N ARG A 18 -1.40 -10.24 -0.38
CA ARG A 18 -2.55 -10.06 0.52
C ARG A 18 -3.82 -10.09 -0.31
N ALA A 19 -4.82 -10.83 0.13
CA ALA A 19 -6.14 -10.86 -0.48
C ALA A 19 -7.12 -10.14 0.46
N VAL A 20 -7.80 -9.12 -0.04
CA VAL A 20 -8.94 -8.49 0.63
C VAL A 20 -10.20 -9.01 -0.05
N GLN A 21 -11.13 -9.52 0.74
CA GLN A 21 -12.40 -9.97 0.20
C GLN A 21 -13.26 -8.75 -0.14
N ASN A 22 -13.84 -8.74 -1.35
CA ASN A 22 -14.79 -7.69 -1.72
C ASN A 22 -16.06 -7.79 -0.87
N GLY A 23 -16.61 -6.64 -0.48
CA GLY A 23 -17.83 -6.53 0.30
C GLY A 23 -19.01 -5.99 -0.50
N MET A 24 -20.22 -6.15 0.04
CA MET A 24 -21.46 -5.56 -0.44
C MET A 24 -22.15 -4.71 0.62
N ASP A 25 -23.04 -3.81 0.20
CA ASP A 25 -23.81 -2.92 1.09
C ASP A 25 -24.98 -3.68 1.75
N VAL A 26 -24.66 -4.34 2.86
CA VAL A 26 -25.63 -5.17 3.61
C VAL A 26 -26.76 -4.32 4.17
N ALA A 27 -26.45 -3.12 4.65
CA ALA A 27 -27.43 -2.21 5.23
C ALA A 27 -28.51 -1.79 4.21
N ARG A 28 -28.13 -1.56 2.95
CA ARG A 28 -29.10 -1.28 1.87
C ARG A 28 -30.02 -2.46 1.60
N ALA A 29 -29.48 -3.67 1.51
CA ALA A 29 -30.28 -4.87 1.25
C ALA A 29 -31.28 -5.12 2.39
N GLU A 30 -30.83 -5.03 3.64
CA GLU A 30 -31.66 -5.24 4.83
C GLU A 30 -32.77 -4.19 4.96
N ARG A 31 -32.45 -2.91 4.70
CA ARG A 31 -33.43 -1.83 4.77
C ARG A 31 -34.56 -2.03 3.76
N ILE A 32 -34.22 -2.38 2.52
CA ILE A 32 -35.23 -2.56 1.47
C ILE A 32 -36.02 -3.84 1.75
N ALA A 33 -35.36 -4.96 2.06
CA ALA A 33 -36.05 -6.21 2.35
C ALA A 33 -36.97 -6.13 3.57
N GLY A 34 -36.55 -5.42 4.62
CA GLY A 34 -37.35 -5.19 5.82
C GLY A 34 -38.56 -4.28 5.61
N SER A 35 -38.58 -3.50 4.53
CA SER A 35 -39.73 -2.63 4.19
C SER A 35 -40.83 -3.34 3.41
N VAL A 36 -40.62 -4.60 3.00
CA VAL A 36 -41.57 -5.37 2.20
C VAL A 36 -42.41 -6.26 3.10
N THR A 37 -43.72 -6.05 3.07
CA THR A 37 -44.69 -7.01 3.64
C THR A 37 -44.81 -8.19 2.67
N PRO A 38 -44.54 -9.44 3.10
CA PRO A 38 -44.71 -10.60 2.24
C PRO A 38 -46.16 -10.73 1.77
N LYS A 39 -46.36 -10.94 0.48
CA LYS A 39 -47.70 -11.20 -0.08
C LYS A 39 -48.19 -12.59 0.36
N GLU A 40 -49.51 -12.78 0.36
CA GLU A 40 -50.09 -14.12 0.48
C GLU A 40 -49.53 -15.02 -0.63
N GLY A 41 -49.06 -16.22 -0.27
CA GLY A 41 -48.44 -17.16 -1.21
C GLY A 41 -46.97 -16.88 -1.57
N ALA A 42 -46.37 -15.75 -1.15
CA ALA A 42 -44.98 -15.39 -1.49
C ALA A 42 -43.94 -16.48 -1.12
N ARG A 43 -44.22 -17.26 -0.07
CA ARG A 43 -43.38 -18.38 0.39
C ARG A 43 -43.39 -19.60 -0.56
N LYS A 44 -43.85 -19.48 -1.81
CA LYS A 44 -43.80 -20.52 -2.85
C LYS A 44 -42.74 -20.27 -3.91
N THR A 45 -42.12 -19.09 -3.91
CA THR A 45 -41.25 -18.65 -5.00
C THR A 45 -39.79 -19.05 -4.77
N VAL A 46 -39.25 -19.85 -5.68
CA VAL A 46 -37.80 -20.05 -5.89
C VAL A 46 -37.29 -18.88 -6.72
N LEU A 47 -36.24 -18.21 -6.27
CA LEU A 47 -35.69 -17.05 -6.98
C LEU A 47 -34.29 -17.34 -7.52
N SER A 48 -34.03 -16.85 -8.73
CA SER A 48 -32.67 -16.69 -9.23
C SER A 48 -32.49 -15.35 -9.92
N VAL A 49 -31.27 -14.82 -9.90
CA VAL A 49 -30.95 -13.47 -10.39
C VAL A 49 -29.62 -13.53 -11.11
N GLY A 50 -29.59 -13.11 -12.37
CA GLY A 50 -28.36 -13.06 -13.16
C GLY A 50 -28.60 -12.95 -14.66
N ARG A 51 -27.53 -12.84 -15.43
CA ARG A 51 -27.61 -12.87 -16.90
C ARG A 51 -28.01 -14.26 -17.38
N LEU A 52 -28.85 -14.35 -18.41
CA LEU A 52 -29.22 -15.61 -19.06
C LEU A 52 -28.15 -16.04 -20.05
N ILE A 53 -27.02 -16.53 -19.53
CA ILE A 53 -25.83 -16.93 -20.30
C ILE A 53 -25.28 -18.26 -19.76
N GLU A 54 -24.48 -18.95 -20.56
CA GLU A 54 -23.97 -20.30 -20.27
C GLU A 54 -23.27 -20.41 -18.91
N ILE A 55 -22.44 -19.43 -18.54
CA ILE A 55 -21.71 -19.45 -17.27
C ILE A 55 -22.65 -19.37 -16.04
N LYS A 56 -23.86 -18.82 -16.18
CA LYS A 56 -24.88 -18.80 -15.12
C LYS A 56 -25.75 -20.05 -15.10
N ASN A 57 -25.69 -20.85 -16.17
CA ASN A 57 -26.37 -22.14 -16.32
C ASN A 57 -27.86 -22.13 -15.90
N PRO A 58 -28.67 -21.21 -16.44
CA PRO A 58 -30.09 -21.12 -16.07
C PRO A 58 -30.91 -22.34 -16.53
N LEU A 59 -30.45 -23.08 -17.54
CA LEU A 59 -31.09 -24.32 -18.02
C LEU A 59 -31.04 -25.42 -16.96
N MET A 60 -29.92 -25.56 -16.24
CA MET A 60 -29.81 -26.51 -15.13
C MET A 60 -30.78 -26.18 -14.00
N LEU A 61 -30.96 -24.89 -13.69
CA LEU A 61 -31.94 -24.47 -12.70
C LEU A 61 -33.36 -24.85 -13.13
N LEU A 62 -33.72 -24.59 -14.39
CA LEU A 62 -35.02 -24.94 -14.92
C LEU A 62 -35.29 -26.45 -14.83
N ARG A 63 -34.34 -27.29 -15.25
CA ARG A 63 -34.46 -28.76 -15.19
C ARG A 63 -34.55 -29.28 -13.76
N GLY A 64 -33.70 -28.78 -12.86
CA GLY A 64 -33.76 -29.13 -11.44
C GLY A 64 -35.08 -28.73 -10.81
N PHE A 65 -35.59 -27.52 -11.13
CA PHE A 65 -36.89 -27.04 -10.65
C PHE A 65 -38.03 -27.91 -11.17
N ALA A 66 -38.08 -28.19 -12.48
CA ALA A 66 -39.13 -28.99 -13.09
C ALA A 66 -39.28 -30.38 -12.46
N ARG A 67 -38.14 -30.98 -12.10
CA ARG A 67 -38.07 -32.32 -11.53
C ARG A 67 -38.28 -32.37 -10.02
N GLY A 68 -37.83 -31.33 -9.30
CA GLY A 68 -37.80 -31.32 -7.83
C GLY A 68 -38.92 -30.54 -7.16
N ALA A 69 -39.52 -29.56 -7.84
CA ALA A 69 -40.48 -28.65 -7.24
C ALA A 69 -41.92 -29.17 -7.38
N ASP A 70 -42.68 -29.12 -6.28
CA ASP A 70 -44.11 -29.46 -6.27
C ASP A 70 -44.95 -28.52 -7.15
N GLU A 71 -46.17 -28.94 -7.49
CA GLU A 71 -47.06 -28.19 -8.40
C GLU A 71 -47.40 -26.77 -7.92
N ALA A 72 -47.31 -26.51 -6.61
CA ALA A 72 -47.58 -25.20 -6.04
C ALA A 72 -46.36 -24.27 -6.09
N ALA A 73 -45.16 -24.78 -6.38
CA ALA A 73 -43.96 -23.98 -6.47
C ALA A 73 -43.89 -23.16 -7.76
N GLU A 74 -43.35 -21.96 -7.62
CA GLU A 74 -43.09 -21.02 -8.71
C GLU A 74 -41.60 -20.70 -8.79
N LEU A 75 -41.07 -20.50 -10.00
CA LEU A 75 -39.71 -20.05 -10.25
C LEU A 75 -39.75 -18.67 -10.89
N LEU A 76 -39.14 -17.70 -10.23
CA LEU A 76 -38.86 -16.39 -10.80
C LEU A 76 -37.36 -16.30 -11.14
N TYR A 77 -37.05 -16.07 -12.42
CA TYR A 77 -35.70 -15.75 -12.85
C TYR A 77 -35.64 -14.28 -13.27
N VAL A 78 -34.86 -13.50 -12.53
CA VAL A 78 -34.64 -12.07 -12.79
C VAL A 78 -33.37 -11.87 -13.60
N GLY A 79 -33.54 -11.36 -14.82
CA GLY A 79 -32.44 -11.01 -15.70
C GLY A 79 -32.72 -11.34 -17.16
N GLU A 80 -31.72 -11.05 -17.99
CA GLU A 80 -31.86 -11.07 -19.44
C GLU A 80 -30.57 -11.64 -20.07
N GLY A 81 -30.65 -12.16 -21.30
CA GLY A 81 -29.47 -12.67 -21.99
C GLY A 81 -29.77 -13.61 -23.15
N LYS A 82 -28.70 -14.09 -23.78
CA LYS A 82 -28.76 -14.87 -25.02
C LYS A 82 -29.54 -16.19 -24.91
N LEU A 83 -29.64 -16.77 -23.71
CA LEU A 83 -30.36 -18.02 -23.47
C LEU A 83 -31.86 -17.84 -23.23
N ARG A 84 -32.40 -16.61 -23.32
CA ARG A 84 -33.82 -16.35 -23.05
C ARG A 84 -34.74 -17.20 -23.93
N SER A 85 -34.55 -17.17 -25.25
CA SER A 85 -35.41 -17.92 -26.19
C SER A 85 -35.34 -19.43 -25.96
N THR A 86 -34.15 -19.96 -25.64
CA THR A 86 -33.97 -21.37 -25.29
C THR A 86 -34.70 -21.74 -24.00
N LEU A 87 -34.64 -20.90 -22.97
CA LEU A 87 -35.39 -21.11 -21.72
C LEU A 87 -36.89 -21.04 -21.95
N GLU A 88 -37.37 -20.06 -22.72
CA GLU A 88 -38.79 -19.93 -23.06
C GLU A 88 -39.27 -21.19 -23.77
N GLN A 89 -38.51 -21.73 -24.73
CA GLN A 89 -38.82 -22.99 -25.41
C GLN A 89 -38.89 -24.17 -24.43
N GLU A 90 -37.87 -24.37 -23.60
CA GLU A 90 -37.82 -25.47 -22.61
C GLU A 90 -38.98 -25.37 -21.59
N ILE A 91 -39.36 -24.16 -21.15
CA ILE A 91 -40.53 -23.93 -20.29
C ILE A 91 -41.81 -24.47 -20.96
N ARG A 92 -41.96 -24.28 -22.28
CA ARG A 92 -43.13 -24.81 -23.01
C ARG A 92 -43.11 -26.32 -23.11
N GLU A 93 -41.98 -26.87 -23.53
CA GLU A 93 -41.80 -28.30 -23.76
C GLU A 93 -41.99 -29.12 -22.48
N GLN A 94 -41.60 -28.55 -21.33
CA GLN A 94 -41.80 -29.18 -20.01
C GLN A 94 -43.15 -28.87 -19.36
N GLY A 95 -44.05 -28.13 -20.03
CA GLY A 95 -45.37 -27.79 -19.49
C GLY A 95 -45.33 -26.89 -18.25
N LEU A 96 -44.28 -26.09 -18.08
CA LEU A 96 -44.06 -25.23 -16.89
C LEU A 96 -44.71 -23.84 -17.03
N HIS A 97 -45.62 -23.70 -17.98
CA HIS A 97 -46.38 -22.48 -18.22
C HIS A 97 -47.13 -22.05 -16.96
N GLY A 98 -46.97 -20.78 -16.57
CA GLY A 98 -47.59 -20.22 -15.35
C GLY A 98 -46.84 -20.52 -14.05
N ARG A 99 -45.88 -21.47 -14.05
CA ARG A 99 -45.02 -21.77 -12.89
C ARG A 99 -43.63 -21.13 -12.99
N VAL A 100 -43.17 -20.82 -14.20
CA VAL A 100 -41.85 -20.19 -14.42
C VAL A 100 -42.02 -18.83 -15.09
N ALA A 101 -41.43 -17.80 -14.50
CA ALA A 101 -41.43 -16.44 -15.03
C ALA A 101 -40.00 -15.92 -15.26
N LEU A 102 -39.77 -15.35 -16.44
CA LEU A 102 -38.52 -14.65 -16.81
C LEU A 102 -38.80 -13.13 -16.87
N SER A 103 -38.47 -12.40 -15.81
CA SER A 103 -38.89 -10.99 -15.66
C SER A 103 -38.13 -10.01 -16.55
N GLY A 104 -36.98 -10.42 -17.11
CA GLY A 104 -36.05 -9.49 -17.75
C GLY A 104 -35.30 -8.63 -16.73
N LEU A 105 -34.73 -7.51 -17.20
CA LEU A 105 -34.00 -6.57 -16.36
C LEU A 105 -34.95 -5.73 -15.49
N VAL A 106 -34.65 -5.66 -14.20
CA VAL A 106 -35.38 -4.82 -13.24
C VAL A 106 -34.41 -3.93 -12.46
N ALA A 107 -34.92 -2.86 -11.85
CA ALA A 107 -34.12 -2.01 -10.97
C ALA A 107 -33.59 -2.81 -9.76
N ARG A 108 -32.43 -2.42 -9.23
CA ARG A 108 -31.78 -3.15 -8.12
C ARG A 108 -32.64 -3.19 -6.86
N GLU A 109 -33.36 -2.12 -6.58
CA GLU A 109 -34.35 -2.05 -5.50
C GLU A 109 -35.43 -3.11 -5.67
N GLN A 110 -35.88 -3.35 -6.91
CA GLN A 110 -36.87 -4.38 -7.20
C GLN A 110 -36.29 -5.77 -6.93
N VAL A 111 -35.03 -6.04 -7.28
CA VAL A 111 -34.36 -7.30 -6.95
C VAL A 111 -34.41 -7.59 -5.45
N TYR A 112 -34.13 -6.59 -4.60
CA TYR A 112 -34.24 -6.76 -3.14
C TYR A 112 -35.67 -7.03 -2.67
N ARG A 113 -36.68 -6.45 -3.33
CA ARG A 113 -38.09 -6.75 -3.04
C ARG A 113 -38.48 -8.16 -3.46
N GLU A 114 -37.90 -8.68 -4.54
CA GLU A 114 -38.09 -10.08 -4.93
C GLU A 114 -37.41 -11.02 -3.94
N PHE A 115 -36.20 -10.70 -3.48
CA PHE A 115 -35.55 -11.48 -2.41
C PHE A 115 -36.39 -11.53 -1.13
N ALA A 116 -37.03 -10.41 -0.76
CA ALA A 116 -37.88 -10.36 0.44
C ALA A 116 -39.14 -11.24 0.31
N GLN A 117 -39.65 -11.42 -0.91
CA GLN A 117 -40.81 -12.26 -1.21
C GLN A 117 -40.45 -13.73 -1.40
N ALA A 118 -39.25 -14.04 -1.90
CA ALA A 118 -38.81 -15.40 -2.18
C ALA A 118 -38.76 -16.30 -0.94
N ASP A 119 -39.02 -17.59 -1.16
CA ASP A 119 -38.88 -18.66 -0.18
C ASP A 119 -37.40 -19.02 0.03
N PHE A 120 -36.68 -19.20 -1.07
CA PHE A 120 -35.22 -19.39 -1.10
C PHE A 120 -34.64 -19.03 -2.47
N TYR A 121 -33.31 -18.93 -2.54
CA TYR A 121 -32.57 -18.55 -3.74
C TYR A 121 -31.70 -19.70 -4.26
N VAL A 122 -31.58 -19.81 -5.59
CA VAL A 122 -30.74 -20.85 -6.23
C VAL A 122 -29.77 -20.22 -7.22
N SER A 123 -28.50 -20.63 -7.13
CA SER A 123 -27.45 -20.25 -8.09
C SER A 123 -26.77 -21.49 -8.69
N THR A 124 -27.03 -21.75 -9.96
CA THR A 124 -26.50 -22.89 -10.72
C THR A 124 -25.23 -22.58 -11.50
N SER A 125 -24.59 -21.44 -11.24
CA SER A 125 -23.45 -20.94 -12.02
C SER A 125 -22.29 -21.93 -12.15
N ARG A 126 -21.67 -21.97 -13.33
CA ARG A 126 -20.42 -22.70 -13.61
C ARG A 126 -19.16 -21.91 -13.21
N GLY A 127 -19.29 -20.60 -13.02
CA GLY A 127 -18.18 -19.76 -12.58
C GLY A 127 -18.65 -18.37 -12.13
N GLU A 128 -17.92 -17.78 -11.19
CA GLU A 128 -18.21 -16.47 -10.61
C GLU A 128 -16.92 -15.72 -10.30
N GLY A 129 -16.99 -14.39 -10.32
CA GLY A 129 -15.99 -13.54 -9.65
C GLY A 129 -16.36 -13.38 -8.18
N LEU A 130 -17.15 -12.33 -7.89
CA LEU A 130 -17.89 -12.21 -6.65
C LEU A 130 -19.37 -12.55 -6.94
N PRO A 131 -19.97 -13.57 -6.30
CA PRO A 131 -21.36 -13.94 -6.52
C PRO A 131 -22.31 -12.96 -5.80
N VAL A 132 -22.42 -11.74 -6.33
CA VAL A 132 -23.16 -10.63 -5.70
C VAL A 132 -24.62 -11.01 -5.41
N ALA A 133 -25.33 -11.64 -6.36
CA ALA A 133 -26.72 -12.02 -6.16
C ALA A 133 -26.91 -13.05 -5.02
N VAL A 134 -25.95 -13.96 -4.82
CA VAL A 134 -25.94 -14.89 -3.68
C VAL A 134 -25.82 -14.09 -2.37
N LEU A 135 -24.84 -13.19 -2.31
CA LEU A 135 -24.61 -12.35 -1.13
C LEU A 135 -25.82 -11.46 -0.81
N GLU A 136 -26.49 -10.91 -1.82
CA GLU A 136 -27.71 -10.13 -1.66
C GLU A 136 -28.88 -10.98 -1.14
N ALA A 137 -29.07 -12.19 -1.68
CA ALA A 137 -30.08 -13.13 -1.18
C ALA A 137 -29.85 -13.45 0.30
N MET A 138 -28.60 -13.79 0.65
CA MET A 138 -28.19 -14.09 2.02
C MET A 138 -28.36 -12.87 2.94
N ALA A 139 -27.99 -11.66 2.51
CA ALA A 139 -28.20 -10.42 3.27
C ALA A 139 -29.70 -10.15 3.54
N CYS A 140 -30.57 -10.41 2.56
CA CYS A 140 -32.02 -10.38 2.71
C CYS A 140 -32.56 -11.50 3.61
N GLY A 141 -31.69 -12.37 4.13
CA GLY A 141 -32.03 -13.47 5.03
C GLY A 141 -32.76 -14.59 4.31
N ARG A 142 -32.35 -14.91 3.07
CA ARG A 142 -32.88 -16.05 2.33
C ARG A 142 -31.95 -17.26 2.42
N PRO A 143 -32.48 -18.47 2.60
CA PRO A 143 -31.73 -19.69 2.34
C PRO A 143 -31.23 -19.72 0.89
N VAL A 144 -30.07 -20.35 0.68
CA VAL A 144 -29.47 -20.47 -0.64
C VAL A 144 -29.07 -21.91 -0.96
N ILE A 145 -29.22 -22.31 -2.22
CA ILE A 145 -28.66 -23.55 -2.79
C ILE A 145 -27.67 -23.14 -3.88
N LEU A 146 -26.43 -23.60 -3.79
CA LEU A 146 -25.33 -23.08 -4.59
C LEU A 146 -24.64 -24.20 -5.37
N SER A 147 -24.06 -23.84 -6.52
CA SER A 147 -23.23 -24.78 -7.28
C SER A 147 -21.89 -25.02 -6.59
N ASP A 148 -21.32 -26.20 -6.76
CA ASP A 148 -20.08 -26.63 -6.11
C ASP A 148 -18.81 -26.07 -6.78
N ILE A 149 -18.72 -24.74 -6.86
CA ILE A 149 -17.62 -23.98 -7.47
C ILE A 149 -16.79 -23.23 -6.42
N PRO A 150 -15.52 -22.87 -6.70
CA PRO A 150 -14.65 -22.25 -5.70
C PRO A 150 -15.22 -20.98 -5.04
N PRO A 151 -15.87 -20.04 -5.76
CA PRO A 151 -16.49 -18.86 -5.13
C PRO A 151 -17.66 -19.20 -4.18
N HIS A 152 -18.45 -20.22 -4.48
CA HIS A 152 -19.56 -20.66 -3.62
C HIS A 152 -19.06 -21.46 -2.41
N ARG A 153 -18.05 -22.32 -2.59
CA ARG A 153 -17.35 -23.00 -1.47
C ARG A 153 -16.76 -21.99 -0.49
N GLU A 154 -16.24 -20.87 -0.98
CA GLU A 154 -15.75 -19.80 -0.12
C GLU A 154 -16.87 -19.21 0.73
N ILE A 155 -18.07 -19.00 0.18
CA ILE A 155 -19.24 -18.53 0.95
C ILE A 155 -19.68 -19.59 1.97
N ALA A 156 -19.83 -20.83 1.53
CA ALA A 156 -20.30 -21.95 2.34
C ALA A 156 -19.25 -22.52 3.31
N ALA A 157 -18.03 -21.94 3.36
CA ALA A 157 -16.97 -22.42 4.23
C ALA A 157 -17.41 -22.39 5.71
N GLY A 158 -17.53 -23.58 6.32
CA GLY A 158 -18.02 -23.77 7.69
C GLY A 158 -19.53 -23.67 7.86
N ALA A 159 -20.30 -23.63 6.76
CA ALA A 159 -21.75 -23.49 6.75
C ALA A 159 -22.41 -24.69 6.05
N GLU A 160 -22.44 -25.83 6.72
CA GLU A 160 -22.97 -27.10 6.19
C GLU A 160 -24.47 -27.04 5.81
N PHE A 161 -25.20 -26.06 6.36
CA PHE A 161 -26.60 -25.82 6.01
C PHE A 161 -26.81 -25.18 4.63
N ILE A 162 -25.73 -24.78 3.93
CA ILE A 162 -25.76 -24.29 2.55
C ILE A 162 -25.40 -25.45 1.61
N PRO A 163 -26.37 -26.02 0.87
CA PRO A 163 -26.07 -27.12 -0.03
C PRO A 163 -25.18 -26.67 -1.20
N LEU A 164 -24.20 -27.50 -1.52
CA LEU A 164 -23.30 -27.37 -2.67
C LEU A 164 -23.56 -28.51 -3.64
N VAL A 165 -24.06 -28.20 -4.84
CA VAL A 165 -24.46 -29.19 -5.85
C VAL A 165 -23.55 -29.12 -7.07
N ALA A 166 -23.11 -30.25 -7.60
CA ALA A 166 -22.29 -30.28 -8.80
C ALA A 166 -23.02 -29.62 -9.99
N CYS A 167 -22.28 -28.85 -10.82
CA CYS A 167 -22.89 -28.01 -11.86
C CYS A 167 -23.75 -28.76 -12.88
N ASP A 168 -23.45 -30.03 -13.13
CA ASP A 168 -24.12 -30.86 -14.13
C ASP A 168 -24.97 -32.00 -13.51
N ASP A 169 -25.18 -31.99 -12.19
CA ASP A 169 -25.97 -33.00 -11.47
C ASP A 169 -27.44 -32.58 -11.32
N GLU A 170 -28.22 -32.78 -12.38
CA GLU A 170 -29.67 -32.47 -12.41
C GLU A 170 -30.44 -33.13 -11.25
N GLN A 171 -30.10 -34.38 -10.89
CA GLN A 171 -30.78 -35.10 -9.81
C GLN A 171 -30.45 -34.51 -8.45
N GLY A 172 -29.21 -34.09 -8.23
CA GLY A 172 -28.78 -33.34 -7.05
C GLY A 172 -29.55 -32.03 -6.91
N TRP A 173 -29.69 -31.26 -8.01
CA TRP A 173 -30.45 -30.01 -7.99
C TRP A 173 -31.92 -30.23 -7.65
N ALA A 174 -32.56 -31.22 -8.28
CA ALA A 174 -33.94 -31.57 -8.00
C ALA A 174 -34.14 -31.97 -6.52
N ARG A 175 -33.22 -32.77 -5.99
CA ARG A 175 -33.25 -33.22 -4.59
C ARG A 175 -33.13 -32.06 -3.61
N GLU A 176 -32.14 -31.18 -3.78
CA GLU A 176 -31.93 -30.06 -2.85
C GLU A 176 -33.05 -29.01 -2.95
N ILE A 177 -33.59 -28.77 -4.13
CA ILE A 177 -34.78 -27.92 -4.31
C ILE A 177 -35.97 -28.51 -3.55
N ALA A 178 -36.25 -29.81 -3.71
CA ALA A 178 -37.32 -30.49 -3.00
C ALA A 178 -37.13 -30.45 -1.48
N GLN A 179 -35.92 -30.76 -1.00
CA GLN A 179 -35.59 -30.76 0.43
C GLN A 179 -35.71 -29.36 1.04
N MET A 180 -35.16 -28.33 0.40
CA MET A 180 -35.31 -26.96 0.87
C MET A 180 -36.78 -26.56 0.89
N ARG A 181 -37.56 -26.93 -0.13
CA ARG A 181 -38.98 -26.59 -0.20
C ARG A 181 -39.79 -27.21 0.92
N ALA A 182 -39.51 -28.47 1.27
CA ALA A 182 -40.17 -29.24 2.31
C ALA A 182 -39.90 -28.73 3.74
N ARG A 183 -38.84 -27.92 3.95
CA ARG A 183 -38.56 -27.32 5.26
C ARG A 183 -39.67 -26.38 5.72
N SER A 184 -39.88 -26.34 7.03
CA SER A 184 -40.83 -25.42 7.65
C SER A 184 -40.41 -23.96 7.43
N PRO A 185 -41.35 -23.01 7.49
CA PRO A 185 -40.99 -21.60 7.40
C PRO A 185 -40.02 -21.13 8.50
N GLU A 186 -40.09 -21.72 9.70
CA GLU A 186 -39.22 -21.43 10.83
C GLU A 186 -37.79 -21.93 10.56
N GLU A 187 -37.64 -23.14 10.01
CA GLU A 187 -36.33 -23.67 9.60
C GLU A 187 -35.67 -22.80 8.53
N LYS A 188 -36.45 -22.38 7.52
CA LYS A 188 -35.97 -21.46 6.47
C LYS A 188 -35.57 -20.10 7.03
N ALA A 189 -36.36 -19.55 7.97
CA ALA A 189 -36.04 -18.30 8.62
C ALA A 189 -34.73 -18.41 9.43
N SER A 190 -34.52 -19.53 10.12
CA SER A 190 -33.28 -19.81 10.86
C SER A 190 -32.06 -19.90 9.93
N ILE A 191 -32.17 -20.67 8.84
CA ILE A 191 -31.12 -20.77 7.81
C ILE A 191 -30.84 -19.39 7.18
N GLY A 192 -31.89 -18.65 6.84
CA GLY A 192 -31.78 -17.30 6.29
C GLY A 192 -31.05 -16.35 7.23
N GLN A 193 -31.34 -16.41 8.54
CA GLN A 193 -30.64 -15.61 9.54
C GLN A 193 -29.16 -15.99 9.65
N ALA A 194 -28.83 -17.28 9.59
CA ALA A 194 -27.45 -17.76 9.57
C ALA A 194 -26.69 -17.30 8.30
N CYS A 195 -27.35 -17.35 7.13
CA CYS A 195 -26.84 -16.80 5.88
C CYS A 195 -26.53 -15.30 6.00
N ARG A 196 -27.44 -14.52 6.58
CA ARG A 196 -27.26 -13.07 6.78
C ARG A 196 -26.05 -12.78 7.65
N GLU A 197 -25.86 -13.55 8.71
CA GLU A 197 -24.73 -13.37 9.62
C GLU A 197 -23.38 -13.64 8.93
N ILE A 198 -23.30 -14.67 8.08
CA ILE A 198 -22.11 -14.93 7.24
C ILE A 198 -21.76 -13.69 6.40
N VAL A 199 -22.75 -13.09 5.73
CA VAL A 199 -22.50 -11.91 4.90
C VAL A 199 -22.08 -10.70 5.73
N ARG A 200 -22.75 -10.43 6.86
CA ARG A 200 -22.38 -9.33 7.77
C ARG A 200 -20.94 -9.42 8.24
N GLN A 201 -20.52 -10.62 8.65
CA GLN A 201 -19.20 -10.83 9.24
C GLN A 201 -18.07 -10.83 8.19
N ARG A 202 -18.32 -11.42 7.01
CA ARG A 202 -17.25 -11.76 6.06
C ARG A 202 -17.30 -11.00 4.74
N PHE A 203 -18.48 -10.50 4.33
CA PHE A 203 -18.73 -9.94 3.00
C PHE A 203 -19.44 -8.58 3.05
N SER A 204 -19.40 -7.89 4.19
CA SER A 204 -19.89 -6.51 4.32
C SER A 204 -18.84 -5.50 3.84
N LEU A 205 -19.28 -4.32 3.42
CA LEU A 205 -18.37 -3.20 3.12
C LEU A 205 -17.53 -2.84 4.35
N GLU A 206 -18.11 -2.93 5.55
CA GLU A 206 -17.43 -2.69 6.82
C GLU A 206 -16.30 -3.71 7.06
N ALA A 207 -16.56 -5.01 6.86
CA ALA A 207 -15.55 -6.05 6.98
C ALA A 207 -14.42 -5.85 5.97
N MET A 208 -14.76 -5.53 4.71
CA MET A 208 -13.78 -5.21 3.67
C MET A 208 -12.94 -3.99 4.05
N HIS A 209 -13.57 -2.89 4.47
CA HIS A 209 -12.90 -1.64 4.85
C HIS A 209 -12.00 -1.81 6.08
N ARG A 210 -12.30 -2.73 6.99
CA ARG A 210 -11.46 -3.02 8.16
C ARG A 210 -10.08 -3.58 7.78
N GLU A 211 -9.94 -4.24 6.63
CA GLU A 211 -8.68 -4.83 6.20
C GLU A 211 -7.77 -3.84 5.44
N TYR A 212 -8.34 -2.86 4.74
CA TYR A 212 -7.56 -1.88 3.96
C TYR A 212 -6.53 -1.09 4.78
N PRO A 213 -6.86 -0.51 5.96
CA PRO A 213 -5.90 0.20 6.79
C PRO A 213 -4.71 -0.66 7.20
N LYS A 214 -4.90 -1.96 7.44
CA LYS A 214 -3.82 -2.88 7.80
C LYS A 214 -2.82 -2.99 6.65
N ILE A 215 -3.30 -3.07 5.42
CA ILE A 215 -2.45 -3.10 4.22
C ILE A 215 -1.72 -1.76 4.04
N TYR A 216 -2.41 -0.63 4.18
CA TYR A 216 -1.75 0.67 4.08
C TYR A 216 -0.68 0.88 5.15
N GLN A 217 -0.88 0.38 6.36
CA GLN A 217 0.12 0.40 7.43
C GLN A 217 1.30 -0.53 7.13
N GLU A 218 1.07 -1.72 6.58
CA GLU A 218 2.13 -2.64 6.16
C GLU A 218 3.00 -2.07 5.04
N VAL A 219 2.41 -1.27 4.13
CA VAL A 219 3.09 -0.69 2.97
C VAL A 219 3.73 0.68 3.27
N ARG A 220 3.30 1.38 4.33
CA ARG A 220 3.90 2.67 4.73
C ARG A 220 5.40 2.52 5.06
N PRO A 221 6.24 3.52 4.72
CA PRO A 221 7.62 3.55 5.17
C PRO A 221 7.65 3.46 6.70
N ARG A 222 8.50 2.58 7.23
CA ARG A 222 8.57 2.26 8.68
C ARG A 222 9.24 3.36 9.51
N CYS A 223 9.74 4.42 8.87
CA CYS A 223 10.30 5.62 9.46
C CYS A 223 10.38 6.71 8.38
N LEU A 224 10.43 7.98 8.78
CA LEU A 224 10.77 9.10 7.91
C LEU A 224 12.27 9.35 7.98
N GLN A 225 12.98 9.21 6.86
CA GLN A 225 14.39 9.60 6.78
C GLN A 225 14.49 11.07 6.34
N VAL A 226 15.07 11.89 7.21
CA VAL A 226 15.28 13.32 6.96
C VAL A 226 16.77 13.57 6.85
N GLU A 227 17.22 13.94 5.65
CA GLU A 227 18.64 14.19 5.41
C GLU A 227 18.99 15.65 5.68
N LEU A 228 20.01 15.89 6.51
CA LEU A 228 20.57 17.21 6.73
C LEU A 228 21.71 17.45 5.74
N ILE A 229 21.57 18.48 4.91
CA ILE A 229 22.57 18.85 3.89
C ILE A 229 23.01 20.30 4.05
N GLY A 230 24.17 20.64 3.49
CA GLY A 230 24.79 21.95 3.60
C GLY A 230 26.30 21.86 3.80
N CYS A 231 26.99 22.97 3.55
CA CYS A 231 28.43 23.09 3.65
C CYS A 231 28.95 22.77 5.06
N THR A 232 30.24 22.40 5.15
CA THR A 232 30.93 22.30 6.43
C THR A 232 30.83 23.64 7.16
N GLY A 233 30.33 23.64 8.39
CA GLY A 233 30.12 24.88 9.16
C GLY A 233 28.74 25.51 9.02
N ALA A 234 27.84 24.99 8.19
CA ALA A 234 26.47 25.49 8.02
C ALA A 234 25.51 25.17 9.21
N GLY A 235 26.00 24.53 10.28
CA GLY A 235 25.19 24.28 11.48
C GLY A 235 24.40 22.96 11.51
N LYS A 236 24.64 22.03 10.57
CA LYS A 236 23.93 20.73 10.48
C LYS A 236 23.85 19.97 11.81
N SER A 237 25.00 19.72 12.43
CA SER A 237 25.07 18.98 13.71
C SER A 237 24.45 19.73 14.88
N THR A 238 24.42 21.07 14.84
CA THR A 238 23.74 21.91 15.84
C THR A 238 22.23 21.78 15.73
N LEU A 239 21.69 21.85 14.51
CA LEU A 239 20.27 21.61 14.26
C LEU A 239 19.85 20.19 14.64
N ALA A 240 20.67 19.19 14.31
CA ALA A 240 20.40 17.79 14.66
C ALA A 240 20.24 17.61 16.18
N LYS A 241 21.14 18.21 16.98
CA LYS A 241 21.07 18.15 18.45
C LYS A 241 19.82 18.82 19.01
N ALA A 242 19.49 20.02 18.53
CA ALA A 242 18.28 20.71 18.98
C ALA A 242 17.00 19.97 18.57
N ALA A 243 16.96 19.39 17.37
CA ALA A 243 15.85 18.56 16.93
C ALA A 243 15.65 17.33 17.83
N LEU A 244 16.73 16.67 18.29
CA LEU A 244 16.63 15.56 19.24
C LEU A 244 16.02 15.99 20.59
N GLN A 245 16.40 17.17 21.10
CA GLN A 245 15.90 17.70 22.36
C GLN A 245 14.42 18.10 22.26
N VAL A 246 14.07 18.86 21.22
CA VAL A 246 12.73 19.40 21.04
C VAL A 246 11.73 18.34 20.57
N GLY A 247 12.19 17.32 19.83
CA GLY A 247 11.36 16.21 19.37
C GLY A 247 10.61 15.53 20.53
N ALA A 248 11.27 15.33 21.66
CA ALA A 248 10.66 14.76 22.87
C ALA A 248 9.49 15.62 23.39
N THR A 249 9.65 16.95 23.38
CA THR A 249 8.61 17.91 23.80
C THR A 249 7.43 17.95 22.82
N LEU A 250 7.69 17.74 21.53
CA LEU A 250 6.67 17.72 20.48
C LEU A 250 5.94 16.37 20.34
N GLY A 251 6.31 15.36 21.14
CA GLY A 251 5.79 13.99 21.02
C GLY A 251 6.28 13.24 19.78
N GLU A 252 7.30 13.76 19.10
CA GLU A 252 7.89 13.18 17.90
C GLU A 252 9.09 12.29 18.29
N ARG A 253 9.18 11.07 17.76
CA ARG A 253 10.30 10.17 18.05
C ARG A 253 11.45 10.42 17.10
N VAL A 254 12.34 11.33 17.48
CA VAL A 254 13.51 11.74 16.69
C VAL A 254 14.75 10.95 17.12
N VAL A 255 15.52 10.45 16.15
CA VAL A 255 16.77 9.71 16.40
C VAL A 255 17.79 9.97 15.29
N LEU A 256 19.08 9.96 15.61
CA LEU A 256 20.14 9.99 14.59
C LEU A 256 20.27 8.61 13.92
N SER A 257 20.66 8.58 12.64
CA SER A 257 20.91 7.33 11.91
C SER A 257 21.87 6.39 12.64
N ASP A 258 22.97 6.95 13.13
CA ASP A 258 24.08 6.19 13.73
C ASP A 258 23.64 5.58 15.08
N ASP A 259 22.94 6.37 15.89
CA ASP A 259 22.34 5.92 17.14
C ASP A 259 21.27 4.85 16.91
N LEU A 260 20.43 5.02 15.88
CA LEU A 260 19.42 4.02 15.52
C LEU A 260 20.10 2.68 15.19
N ILE A 261 21.12 2.68 14.33
CA ILE A 261 21.85 1.48 13.93
C ILE A 261 22.46 0.81 15.17
N LEU A 262 23.22 1.55 15.97
CA LEU A 262 23.91 1.01 17.15
C LEU A 262 22.93 0.49 18.21
N ARG A 263 21.86 1.22 18.50
CA ARG A 263 20.83 0.79 19.48
C ARG A 263 20.14 -0.49 19.02
N ARG A 264 19.81 -0.61 17.74
CA ARG A 264 19.13 -1.80 17.18
C ARG A 264 20.04 -3.03 17.17
N LEU A 265 21.35 -2.84 17.03
CA LEU A 265 22.36 -3.88 17.15
C LEU A 265 22.76 -4.18 18.60
N ARG A 266 22.19 -3.49 19.59
CA ARG A 266 22.55 -3.57 21.02
C ARG A 266 24.02 -3.18 21.29
N LEU A 267 24.56 -2.27 20.49
CA LEU A 267 25.95 -1.77 20.53
C LEU A 267 26.06 -0.29 20.91
N GLY A 268 25.00 0.31 21.48
CA GLY A 268 25.01 1.71 21.92
C GLY A 268 26.00 2.03 23.04
N TRP A 269 26.53 1.00 23.72
CA TRP A 269 27.51 1.13 24.81
C TRP A 269 28.95 1.38 24.33
N LEU A 270 29.22 1.27 23.02
CA LEU A 270 30.57 1.47 22.49
C LEU A 270 31.06 2.90 22.83
N PRO A 271 32.18 3.05 23.55
CA PRO A 271 32.65 4.37 24.01
C PRO A 271 33.46 5.14 22.96
N SER A 272 34.07 4.43 22.00
CA SER A 272 34.93 5.03 20.96
C SER A 272 34.14 5.37 19.70
N GLU A 273 34.22 6.63 19.26
CA GLU A 273 33.66 7.10 17.98
C GLU A 273 34.25 6.34 16.77
N THR A 274 35.52 5.95 16.84
CA THR A 274 36.15 5.15 15.78
C THR A 274 35.52 3.77 15.68
N MET A 275 35.28 3.10 16.82
CA MET A 275 34.63 1.78 16.81
C MET A 275 33.19 1.87 16.30
N ARG A 276 32.44 2.90 16.71
CA ARG A 276 31.09 3.18 16.21
C ARG A 276 31.07 3.31 14.70
N THR A 277 31.99 4.11 14.15
CA THR A 277 32.12 4.31 12.70
C THR A 277 32.41 3.01 11.97
N VAL A 278 33.34 2.18 12.47
CA VAL A 278 33.67 0.88 11.87
C VAL A 278 32.46 -0.06 11.84
N VAL A 279 31.69 -0.15 12.92
CA VAL A 279 30.48 -0.99 12.98
C VAL A 279 29.45 -0.52 11.95
N ILE A 280 29.23 0.79 11.85
CA ILE A 280 28.29 1.37 10.88
C ILE A 280 28.75 1.12 9.45
N ASP A 281 30.05 1.29 9.15
CA ASP A 281 30.63 1.04 7.83
C ASP A 281 30.49 -0.44 7.42
N LEU A 282 30.69 -1.37 8.35
CA LEU A 282 30.46 -2.80 8.11
C LEU A 282 28.97 -3.08 7.80
N CYS A 283 28.05 -2.51 8.58
CA CYS A 283 26.62 -2.66 8.33
C CYS A 283 26.21 -2.10 6.96
N ALA A 284 26.71 -0.90 6.64
CA ALA A 284 26.47 -0.25 5.36
C ALA A 284 27.02 -1.10 4.20
N PHE A 285 28.22 -1.67 4.34
CA PHE A 285 28.83 -2.54 3.34
C PHE A 285 27.98 -3.79 3.04
N PHE A 286 27.54 -4.52 4.08
CA PHE A 286 26.69 -5.69 3.87
C PHE A 286 25.32 -5.32 3.30
N ALA A 287 24.74 -4.20 3.71
CA ALA A 287 23.50 -3.70 3.13
C ALA A 287 23.67 -3.33 1.65
N CYS A 288 24.79 -2.71 1.26
CA CYS A 288 25.13 -2.44 -0.13
C CYS A 288 25.18 -3.71 -0.96
N LEU A 289 25.85 -4.77 -0.47
CA LEU A 289 25.92 -6.06 -1.16
C LEU A 289 24.53 -6.68 -1.32
N ALA A 290 23.73 -6.73 -0.25
CA ALA A 290 22.39 -7.31 -0.28
C ALA A 290 21.41 -6.54 -1.19
N THR A 291 21.63 -5.25 -1.38
CA THR A 291 20.77 -4.37 -2.18
C THR A 291 21.40 -3.93 -3.50
N ALA A 292 22.54 -4.53 -3.89
CA ALA A 292 23.30 -4.13 -5.05
C ALA A 292 22.49 -4.07 -6.36
N PRO A 293 21.61 -5.05 -6.67
CA PRO A 293 20.79 -5.00 -7.87
C PRO A 293 19.84 -3.79 -7.93
N ARG A 294 19.39 -3.29 -6.78
CA ARG A 294 18.48 -2.13 -6.68
C ARG A 294 19.18 -0.82 -7.02
N HIS A 295 20.44 -0.70 -6.63
CA HIS A 295 21.22 0.55 -6.68
C HIS A 295 22.34 0.53 -7.72
N TRP A 296 22.39 -0.51 -8.58
CA TRP A 296 23.45 -0.71 -9.56
C TRP A 296 23.69 0.51 -10.48
N ARG A 297 22.61 1.19 -10.90
CA ARG A 297 22.70 2.40 -11.73
C ARG A 297 23.46 3.52 -11.03
N TYR A 298 23.22 3.71 -9.73
CA TYR A 298 23.93 4.68 -8.90
C TYR A 298 25.40 4.30 -8.73
N TYR A 299 25.70 3.03 -8.43
CA TYR A 299 27.09 2.60 -8.27
C TYR A 299 27.91 2.75 -9.55
N ARG A 300 27.33 2.37 -10.69
CA ARG A 300 27.95 2.57 -12.00
C ARG A 300 28.20 4.05 -12.29
N PHE A 301 27.23 4.90 -11.95
CA PHE A 301 27.37 6.36 -12.09
C PHE A 301 28.52 6.88 -11.21
N ALA A 302 28.54 6.56 -9.92
CA ALA A 302 29.58 7.01 -8.99
C ALA A 302 30.97 6.53 -9.42
N MET A 303 31.11 5.28 -9.88
CA MET A 303 32.36 4.76 -10.43
C MET A 303 32.83 5.54 -11.66
N ASN A 304 31.93 5.87 -12.59
CA ASN A 304 32.29 6.65 -13.78
C ASN A 304 32.79 8.06 -13.43
N ILE A 305 32.19 8.71 -12.44
CA ILE A 305 32.67 10.00 -11.92
C ILE A 305 34.05 9.82 -11.26
N CYS A 306 34.24 8.77 -10.44
CA CYS A 306 35.52 8.50 -9.78
C CYS A 306 36.65 8.22 -10.76
N LEU A 307 36.40 7.50 -11.87
CA LEU A 307 37.39 7.24 -12.92
C LEU A 307 37.85 8.52 -13.63
N ARG A 308 37.00 9.55 -13.65
CA ARG A 308 37.28 10.86 -14.26
C ARG A 308 37.91 11.87 -13.28
N SER A 309 37.94 11.58 -11.97
CA SER A 309 38.55 12.47 -10.98
C SER A 309 40.07 12.54 -11.14
N ALA A 310 40.61 13.75 -11.00
CA ALA A 310 42.04 14.04 -11.11
C ALA A 310 42.86 13.53 -9.91
N GLY A 311 42.20 13.10 -8.83
CA GLY A 311 42.86 12.56 -7.65
C GLY A 311 43.55 11.21 -7.88
N GLY A 312 44.59 10.95 -7.09
CA GLY A 312 45.29 9.65 -7.07
C GLY A 312 44.40 8.50 -6.61
N TRP A 313 44.94 7.27 -6.69
CA TRP A 313 44.23 6.03 -6.37
C TRP A 313 43.48 6.06 -5.02
N LEU A 314 44.13 6.55 -3.95
CA LEU A 314 43.53 6.65 -2.61
C LEU A 314 42.31 7.60 -2.56
N THR A 315 42.36 8.72 -3.27
CA THR A 315 41.24 9.67 -3.35
C THR A 315 40.04 9.03 -4.04
N ARG A 316 40.27 8.30 -5.14
CA ARG A 316 39.22 7.59 -5.89
C ARG A 316 38.58 6.48 -5.05
N MET A 317 39.39 5.68 -4.33
CA MET A 317 38.85 4.66 -3.41
C MET A 317 37.99 5.27 -2.31
N ASN A 318 38.42 6.38 -1.72
CA ASN A 318 37.64 7.08 -0.69
C ASN A 318 36.30 7.62 -1.22
N LEU A 319 36.25 8.13 -2.45
CA LEU A 319 35.01 8.57 -3.09
C LEU A 319 34.03 7.42 -3.30
N VAL A 320 34.51 6.30 -3.85
CA VAL A 320 33.69 5.08 -4.04
C VAL A 320 33.19 4.57 -2.69
N ARG A 321 34.07 4.43 -1.70
CA ARG A 321 33.69 4.00 -0.34
C ARG A 321 32.61 4.91 0.25
N ASN A 322 32.74 6.23 0.12
CA ASN A 322 31.75 7.19 0.63
C ASN A 322 30.40 7.07 -0.09
N ALA A 323 30.39 6.88 -1.41
CA ALA A 323 29.16 6.68 -2.19
C ALA A 323 28.46 5.38 -1.78
N LEU A 324 29.21 4.29 -1.62
CA LEU A 324 28.69 3.02 -1.11
C LEU A 324 28.12 3.19 0.30
N ARG A 325 28.91 3.74 1.24
CA ARG A 325 28.51 3.96 2.63
C ARG A 325 27.16 4.68 2.74
N LYS A 326 26.93 5.74 1.95
CA LYS A 326 25.69 6.52 1.98
C LYS A 326 24.46 5.69 1.59
N ILE A 327 24.55 4.90 0.53
CA ILE A 327 23.46 3.99 0.13
C ILE A 327 23.27 2.88 1.18
N GLY A 328 24.37 2.34 1.70
CA GLY A 328 24.33 1.31 2.73
C GLY A 328 23.62 1.80 3.99
N VAL A 329 23.99 2.97 4.52
CA VAL A 329 23.33 3.59 5.68
C VAL A 329 21.85 3.83 5.40
N TYR A 330 21.50 4.36 4.21
CA TYR A 330 20.09 4.56 3.82
C TYR A 330 19.29 3.26 3.89
N GLU A 331 19.82 2.16 3.35
CA GLU A 331 19.14 0.86 3.35
C GLU A 331 19.07 0.24 4.75
N VAL A 332 20.12 0.36 5.56
CA VAL A 332 20.11 -0.10 6.96
C VAL A 332 19.04 0.64 7.75
N VAL A 333 18.99 1.98 7.65
CA VAL A 333 17.98 2.80 8.33
C VAL A 333 16.58 2.43 7.85
N ARG A 334 16.38 2.28 6.54
CA ARG A 334 15.10 1.85 5.95
C ARG A 334 14.62 0.50 6.48
N CYS A 335 15.55 -0.43 6.73
CA CYS A 335 15.26 -1.75 7.28
C CYS A 335 14.99 -1.73 8.79
N LEU A 336 15.71 -0.91 9.55
CA LEU A 336 15.69 -0.89 11.01
C LEU A 336 14.68 0.11 11.62
N GLY A 337 14.22 1.09 10.86
CA GLY A 337 13.23 2.06 11.30
C GLY A 337 11.90 1.40 11.70
N ARG A 338 11.23 1.94 12.73
CA ARG A 338 9.95 1.41 13.22
C ARG A 338 8.92 2.50 13.54
N GLY A 339 7.70 2.33 13.03
CA GLY A 339 6.55 3.20 13.33
C GLY A 339 6.74 4.64 12.82
N ASN A 340 6.32 5.62 13.60
CA ASN A 340 6.45 7.04 13.24
C ASN A 340 7.80 7.65 13.72
N GLU A 341 8.92 6.94 13.58
CA GLU A 341 10.25 7.49 13.90
C GLU A 341 10.70 8.48 12.81
N ILE A 342 11.23 9.64 13.22
CA ILE A 342 11.93 10.59 12.36
C ILE A 342 13.44 10.32 12.54
N VAL A 343 14.08 9.78 11.50
CA VAL A 343 15.50 9.47 11.51
C VAL A 343 16.25 10.58 10.81
N LEU A 344 17.03 11.33 11.58
CA LEU A 344 17.91 12.37 11.05
C LEU A 344 19.18 11.71 10.52
N VAL A 345 19.49 11.94 9.25
CA VAL A 345 20.68 11.42 8.57
C VAL A 345 21.62 12.60 8.32
N ASP A 346 22.77 12.61 8.96
CA ASP A 346 23.82 13.61 8.68
C ASP A 346 24.58 13.17 7.43
N GLU A 347 24.57 14.00 6.39
CA GLU A 347 25.31 13.77 5.13
C GLU A 347 24.96 12.45 4.40
N GLY A 348 23.67 12.23 4.15
CA GLY A 348 23.12 11.07 3.45
C GLY A 348 23.36 11.00 1.93
N THR A 349 22.40 10.44 1.20
CA THR A 349 22.52 10.09 -0.22
C THR A 349 22.49 11.30 -1.13
N VAL A 350 21.73 12.35 -0.81
CA VAL A 350 21.69 13.60 -1.58
C VAL A 350 23.00 14.37 -1.40
N HIS A 351 23.53 14.42 -0.17
CA HIS A 351 24.84 14.99 0.15
C HIS A 351 25.98 14.23 -0.56
N ALA A 352 25.75 13.04 -1.13
CA ALA A 352 26.76 12.40 -1.97
C ALA A 352 27.20 13.29 -3.14
N ALA A 353 26.32 14.17 -3.63
CA ALA A 353 26.64 15.17 -4.65
C ALA A 353 27.85 16.02 -4.26
N HIS A 354 27.90 16.52 -3.02
CA HIS A 354 29.04 17.29 -2.52
C HIS A 354 30.34 16.51 -2.63
N ASN A 355 30.33 15.22 -2.28
CA ASN A 355 31.53 14.39 -2.38
C ASN A 355 31.95 14.11 -3.82
N LEU A 356 30.99 13.88 -4.72
CA LEU A 356 31.25 13.50 -6.11
C LEU A 356 31.65 14.68 -7.00
N PHE A 357 31.15 15.89 -6.71
CA PHE A 357 31.29 17.06 -7.59
C PHE A 357 32.18 18.17 -7.02
N VAL A 358 32.51 18.15 -5.73
CA VAL A 358 33.46 19.12 -5.14
C VAL A 358 34.85 18.49 -5.07
N ASP A 359 35.57 18.65 -6.18
CA ASP A 359 37.00 18.35 -6.35
C ASP A 359 37.65 19.69 -6.74
N GLY A 360 38.51 20.25 -5.89
CA GLY A 360 39.04 21.63 -5.97
C GLY A 360 39.89 21.97 -7.20
N SER A 361 39.78 21.18 -8.27
CA SER A 361 40.55 21.26 -9.51
C SER A 361 39.70 21.43 -10.77
N ARG A 362 38.36 21.25 -10.75
CA ARG A 362 37.48 21.39 -11.94
C ARG A 362 36.04 21.78 -11.62
N ASP A 363 35.38 22.47 -12.55
CA ASP A 363 33.93 22.65 -12.57
C ASP A 363 33.22 21.38 -13.12
N PHE A 364 32.09 21.02 -12.52
CA PHE A 364 31.30 19.84 -12.93
C PHE A 364 30.30 20.19 -14.04
N HIS A 365 29.97 19.22 -14.89
CA HIS A 365 29.01 19.42 -15.98
C HIS A 365 27.56 19.34 -15.46
N PRO A 366 26.66 20.28 -15.80
CA PRO A 366 25.25 20.24 -15.37
C PRO A 366 24.52 18.93 -15.68
N ASP A 367 24.81 18.30 -16.82
CA ASP A 367 24.23 17.01 -17.20
C ASP A 367 24.60 15.86 -16.26
N ASP A 368 25.82 15.85 -15.71
CA ASP A 368 26.22 14.82 -14.76
C ASP A 368 25.47 14.96 -13.44
N PHE A 369 25.08 16.20 -13.09
CA PHE A 369 24.23 16.46 -11.94
C PHE A 369 22.79 15.96 -12.13
N GLN A 370 22.19 16.20 -13.29
CA GLN A 370 20.87 15.66 -13.61
C GLN A 370 20.88 14.13 -13.59
N ARG A 371 21.91 13.52 -14.20
CA ARG A 371 22.10 12.06 -14.13
C ARG A 371 22.26 11.56 -12.71
N PHE A 372 22.94 12.30 -11.84
CA PHE A 372 23.02 11.97 -10.42
C PHE A 372 21.63 11.96 -9.79
N LEU A 373 20.81 12.99 -9.98
CA LEU A 373 19.45 13.05 -9.42
C LEU A 373 18.54 11.93 -9.95
N ASP A 374 18.73 11.48 -11.19
CA ASP A 374 17.97 10.39 -11.79
C ASP A 374 18.30 9.01 -11.20
N VAL A 375 19.50 8.83 -10.64
CA VAL A 375 19.97 7.56 -10.08
C VAL A 375 20.13 7.58 -8.56
N ALA A 376 20.23 8.76 -7.96
CA ALA A 376 20.37 8.93 -6.52
C ALA A 376 19.10 8.47 -5.81
N THR A 377 19.30 7.74 -4.73
CA THR A 377 18.20 7.42 -3.83
C THR A 377 17.86 8.66 -3.02
N LEU A 378 16.62 9.13 -3.09
CA LEU A 378 16.17 10.32 -2.37
C LEU A 378 15.58 9.95 -1.00
N PRO A 379 15.89 10.71 0.07
CA PRO A 379 15.25 10.56 1.37
C PRO A 379 13.79 11.03 1.34
N ASP A 380 13.07 10.80 2.44
CA ASP A 380 11.67 11.26 2.54
C ASP A 380 11.60 12.78 2.55
N ALA A 381 12.49 13.43 3.29
CA ALA A 381 12.69 14.87 3.30
C ALA A 381 14.18 15.24 3.34
N VAL A 382 14.49 16.46 2.90
CA VAL A 382 15.82 17.06 2.96
C VAL A 382 15.71 18.38 3.70
N VAL A 383 16.61 18.66 4.63
CA VAL A 383 16.76 19.98 5.25
C VAL A 383 18.10 20.54 4.80
N TYR A 384 18.05 21.54 3.93
CA TYR A 384 19.22 22.26 3.46
C TYR A 384 19.47 23.47 4.36
N LEU A 385 20.62 23.49 5.02
CA LEU A 385 21.09 24.64 5.77
C LEU A 385 22.01 25.47 4.86
N SER A 386 21.49 26.62 4.43
CA SER A 386 22.25 27.62 3.65
C SER A 386 22.88 28.63 4.59
N GLU A 387 24.09 29.10 4.26
CA GLU A 387 24.83 30.09 5.04
C GLU A 387 25.65 30.96 4.07
N SER A 388 26.00 32.19 4.46
CA SER A 388 26.82 33.06 3.61
C SER A 388 28.23 32.49 3.36
N GLU A 389 28.74 32.63 2.14
CA GLU A 389 30.09 32.15 1.76
C GLU A 389 31.16 32.68 2.71
N HIS A 390 31.10 33.97 3.06
CA HIS A 390 32.02 34.60 4.01
C HIS A 390 32.07 33.85 5.35
N THR A 391 30.90 33.57 5.94
CA THR A 391 30.79 32.86 7.21
C THR A 391 31.29 31.42 7.11
N LEU A 392 31.03 30.75 5.98
CA LEU A 392 31.50 29.39 5.73
C LEU A 392 33.02 29.33 5.57
N VAL A 393 33.63 30.28 4.88
CA VAL A 393 35.10 30.40 4.75
C VAL A 393 35.71 30.63 6.13
N GLU A 394 35.21 31.61 6.90
CA GLU A 394 35.71 31.92 8.24
C GLU A 394 35.65 30.69 9.18
N ARG A 395 34.49 30.01 9.21
CA ARG A 395 34.29 28.80 10.03
C ARG A 395 35.18 27.63 9.57
N THR A 396 35.41 27.49 8.27
CA THR A 396 36.26 26.43 7.70
C THR A 396 37.74 26.69 8.01
N MET A 397 38.18 27.95 7.91
CA MET A 397 39.55 28.37 8.26
C MET A 397 39.84 28.14 9.75
N ARG A 398 38.89 28.47 10.64
CA ARG A 398 39.05 28.26 12.09
C ARG A 398 39.13 26.79 12.49
N ARG A 399 38.39 25.91 11.81
CA ARG A 399 38.29 24.48 12.17
C ARG A 399 39.33 23.60 11.46
N GLY A 400 39.90 24.09 10.36
CA GLY A 400 40.67 23.27 9.41
C GLY A 400 39.78 22.32 8.60
N HIS A 401 40.28 21.85 7.46
CA HIS A 401 39.52 20.97 6.56
C HIS A 401 40.36 19.77 6.10
N LYS A 402 39.79 18.55 6.18
CA LYS A 402 40.52 17.30 5.88
C LYS A 402 41.05 17.21 4.43
N ARG A 403 40.42 17.91 3.49
CA ARG A 403 40.83 17.92 2.06
C ARG A 403 41.80 19.04 1.70
N ILE A 404 42.06 19.99 2.61
CA ILE A 404 42.89 21.17 2.35
C ILE A 404 44.01 21.14 3.39
N ALA A 405 45.17 20.62 2.98
CA ALA A 405 46.27 20.27 3.88
C ALA A 405 47.02 21.48 4.46
N ARG A 406 46.76 22.71 3.98
CA ARG A 406 47.33 23.96 4.48
C ARG A 406 46.29 25.07 4.34
N ALA A 407 46.17 25.94 5.34
CA ALA A 407 45.22 27.05 5.40
C ALA A 407 45.55 28.18 4.40
N ASP A 408 45.70 27.85 3.11
CA ASP A 408 45.73 28.82 2.03
C ASP A 408 44.30 29.38 1.86
N PRO A 409 44.06 30.67 2.15
CA PRO A 409 42.73 31.27 2.06
C PRO A 409 42.09 31.11 0.69
N SER A 410 42.89 31.20 -0.37
CA SER A 410 42.38 31.13 -1.75
C SER A 410 41.81 29.75 -2.11
N GLN A 411 42.44 28.68 -1.60
CA GLN A 411 41.99 27.31 -1.79
C GLN A 411 40.73 27.00 -0.98
N VAL A 412 40.64 27.54 0.25
CA VAL A 412 39.44 27.39 1.08
C VAL A 412 38.25 28.15 0.47
N GLU A 413 38.47 29.37 -0.03
CA GLU A 413 37.44 30.14 -0.73
C GLU A 413 36.93 29.41 -1.97
N THR A 414 37.83 28.89 -2.79
CA THR A 414 37.46 28.15 -4.02
C THR A 414 36.68 26.88 -3.68
N PHE A 415 37.13 26.12 -2.68
CA PHE A 415 36.43 24.92 -2.22
C PHE A 415 35.03 25.24 -1.67
N VAL A 416 34.90 26.28 -0.84
CA VAL A 416 33.61 26.71 -0.27
C VAL A 416 32.67 27.17 -1.38
N ARG A 417 33.14 27.98 -2.34
CA ARG A 417 32.34 28.46 -3.47
C ARG A 417 31.80 27.30 -4.31
N GLN A 418 32.65 26.33 -4.64
CA GLN A 418 32.21 25.12 -5.36
C GLN A 418 31.19 24.31 -4.56
N ALA A 419 31.42 24.15 -3.25
CA ALA A 419 30.49 23.45 -2.37
C ALA A 419 29.11 24.13 -2.31
N VAL A 420 29.08 25.45 -2.16
CA VAL A 420 27.85 26.25 -2.19
C VAL A 420 27.16 26.09 -3.54
N GLY A 421 27.90 26.18 -4.66
CA GLY A 421 27.35 25.97 -6.00
C GLY A 421 26.66 24.61 -6.17
N VAL A 422 27.23 23.53 -5.64
CA VAL A 422 26.59 22.20 -5.66
C VAL A 422 25.27 22.18 -4.89
N PHE A 423 25.21 22.79 -3.70
CA PHE A 423 23.99 22.82 -2.91
C PHE A 423 22.91 23.74 -3.48
N GLU A 424 23.27 24.87 -4.08
CA GLU A 424 22.31 25.73 -4.79
C GLU A 424 21.75 25.03 -6.04
N TYR A 425 22.54 24.21 -6.73
CA TYR A 425 22.02 23.38 -7.82
C TYR A 425 21.06 22.30 -7.29
N LEU A 426 21.36 21.67 -6.14
CA LEU A 426 20.43 20.74 -5.48
C LEU A 426 19.12 21.44 -5.10
N ARG A 427 19.20 22.68 -4.60
CA ARG A 427 18.04 23.50 -4.24
C ARG A 427 17.13 23.78 -5.44
N GLY A 428 17.70 24.04 -6.61
CA GLY A 428 16.95 24.28 -7.85
C GLY A 428 16.35 23.03 -8.49
N ALA A 429 16.66 21.83 -8.00
CA ALA A 429 16.26 20.57 -8.63
C ALA A 429 14.76 20.26 -8.46
N PRO A 430 13.99 20.06 -9.54
CA PRO A 430 12.56 19.70 -9.46
C PRO A 430 12.28 18.42 -8.65
N GLN A 431 13.20 17.45 -8.70
CA GLN A 431 13.12 16.19 -7.97
C GLN A 431 13.14 16.40 -6.44
N LEU A 432 13.77 17.47 -5.96
CA LEU A 432 13.89 17.80 -4.54
C LEU A 432 12.90 18.88 -4.07
N ALA A 433 12.33 19.66 -4.98
CA ALA A 433 11.43 20.78 -4.67
C ALA A 433 10.23 20.40 -3.76
N LYS A 434 9.72 19.16 -3.86
CA LYS A 434 8.59 18.66 -3.07
C LYS A 434 8.99 18.08 -1.71
N ARG A 435 10.27 18.07 -1.37
CA ARG A 435 10.83 17.38 -0.19
C ARG A 435 11.88 18.21 0.57
N MET A 436 12.35 19.32 0.00
CA MET A 436 13.41 20.14 0.58
C MET A 436 12.86 21.29 1.41
N PHE A 437 13.26 21.34 2.68
CA PHE A 437 13.16 22.50 3.56
C PHE A 437 14.45 23.30 3.45
N ILE A 438 14.34 24.61 3.31
CA ILE A 438 15.51 25.50 3.25
C ILE A 438 15.54 26.30 4.54
N VAL A 439 16.66 26.20 5.26
CA VAL A 439 16.95 26.93 6.49
C VAL A 439 18.02 27.97 6.16
N ASP A 440 17.65 29.24 6.24
CA ASP A 440 18.61 30.33 6.11
C ASP A 440 19.33 30.54 7.45
N GLY A 441 20.65 30.31 7.48
CA GLY A 441 21.49 30.48 8.66
C GLY A 441 21.63 31.94 9.11
N THR A 442 21.35 32.91 8.23
CA THR A 442 21.46 34.34 8.52
C THR A 442 20.16 34.94 9.07
N THR A 443 19.03 34.59 8.46
CA THR A 443 17.71 35.13 8.84
C THR A 443 16.91 34.19 9.74
N HIS A 444 17.36 32.95 9.91
CA HIS A 444 16.63 31.86 10.56
C HIS A 444 15.27 31.55 9.92
N HIS A 445 15.02 32.06 8.70
CA HIS A 445 13.80 31.82 7.95
C HIS A 445 13.78 30.39 7.40
N ILE A 446 12.59 29.77 7.42
CA ILE A 446 12.36 28.42 6.87
C ILE A 446 11.39 28.50 5.70
N SER A 447 11.86 28.04 4.55
CA SER A 447 11.01 27.82 3.36
C SER A 447 10.62 26.35 3.28
N SER A 448 9.32 26.08 3.29
CA SER A 448 8.77 24.72 3.20
C SER A 448 8.76 24.20 1.75
N PRO A 449 8.69 22.87 1.54
CA PRO A 449 8.64 22.28 0.21
C PRO A 449 7.42 22.73 -0.61
N GLN A 450 7.52 22.69 -1.94
CA GLN A 450 6.42 23.04 -2.85
C GLN A 450 5.29 21.99 -2.81
N GLY A 451 4.06 22.43 -2.48
CA GLY A 451 2.85 21.61 -2.45
C GLY A 451 2.36 21.27 -1.03
N ASN A 452 1.04 21.18 -0.85
CA ASN A 452 0.29 21.18 0.43
C ASN A 452 0.94 20.33 1.56
N VAL A 453 1.56 21.01 2.53
CA VAL A 453 2.50 20.47 3.55
C VAL A 453 1.80 19.90 4.80
N SER A 454 0.48 20.08 4.93
CA SER A 454 -0.25 19.90 6.19
C SER A 454 -0.36 18.44 6.68
N GLY A 455 -0.21 17.44 5.81
CA GLY A 455 -0.40 16.03 6.19
C GLY A 455 0.88 15.20 6.38
N GLN A 456 1.82 15.28 5.45
CA GLN A 456 2.94 14.32 5.37
C GLN A 456 4.22 14.79 6.08
N PHE A 457 4.47 16.11 6.13
CA PHE A 457 5.71 16.68 6.66
C PHE A 457 5.52 17.67 7.81
N GLY A 458 4.29 17.85 8.30
CA GLY A 458 3.99 18.80 9.39
C GLY A 458 4.81 18.56 10.66
N GLY A 459 5.10 17.30 11.00
CA GLY A 459 6.00 16.97 12.12
C GLY A 459 7.44 17.44 11.89
N ILE A 460 7.94 17.34 10.66
CA ILE A 460 9.30 17.77 10.30
C ILE A 460 9.40 19.29 10.29
N GLU A 461 8.39 20.00 9.76
CA GLU A 461 8.38 21.46 9.77
C GLU A 461 8.39 22.02 11.20
N ARG A 462 7.52 21.49 12.08
CA ARG A 462 7.53 21.85 13.51
C ARG A 462 8.88 21.56 14.16
N LEU A 463 9.45 20.38 13.89
CA LEU A 463 10.73 19.96 14.43
C LEU A 463 11.86 20.93 14.04
N VAL A 464 11.94 21.31 12.76
CA VAL A 464 12.95 22.24 12.26
C VAL A 464 12.73 23.65 12.82
N ARG A 465 11.49 24.16 12.79
CA ARG A 465 11.15 25.49 13.35
C ARG A 465 11.55 25.60 14.81
N SER A 466 11.11 24.66 15.64
CA SER A 466 11.39 24.71 17.07
C SER A 466 12.86 24.40 17.39
N GLY A 467 13.55 23.58 16.58
CA GLY A 467 14.99 23.33 16.73
C GLY A 467 15.86 24.55 16.43
N ILE A 468 15.45 25.42 15.49
CA ILE A 468 16.12 26.70 15.25
C ILE A 468 15.88 27.65 16.41
N SER A 469 14.61 27.85 16.83
CA SER A 469 14.27 28.74 17.95
C SER A 469 14.96 28.35 19.26
N HIS A 470 15.30 27.08 19.45
CA HIS A 470 16.04 26.61 20.62
C HIS A 470 17.54 26.95 20.58
N ASN A 471 18.11 27.17 19.39
CA ASN A 471 19.52 27.50 19.19
C ASN A 471 19.78 29.00 19.02
N THR A 472 18.73 29.81 18.82
CA THR A 472 18.83 31.27 18.81
C THR A 472 18.78 31.76 20.27
N PRO A 473 19.79 32.51 20.75
CA PRO A 473 19.82 33.02 22.12
C PRO A 473 18.72 34.03 22.43
#